data_AF-A0A3N2C7P2-F1
#
_entry.id   AF-A0A3N2C7P2-F1
#
_cell.length_a   1.000
_cell.length_b   1.000
_cell.length_c   1.000
_cell.angle_alpha   90.00
_cell.angle_beta   90.00
_cell.angle_gamma   90.00
#
_symmetry.space_group_name_H-M   'P 1'
#
loop_
_entity.id
_entity.type
_entity.pdbx_description
1 polymer ?
#
loop_
_entity_poly.entity_id
_entity_poly.type
_entity_poly.pdbx_seq_one_letter_code
_entity_poly.pdbx_strand_id
1 'polypeptide(L)'
;MGSRLVIGARESADSTPKRNGHRRGLALLGVVVVLGLAGCVDGPTEMPTPEIVWDRGVAPSSRLEDDPIVQAAREAAIGLAMSENSGDFTIRQLNDHWNHRHIVDLARSYAAETTSYVYPGPHPWEPIRIAEQDDRFAVLEVCMADAASDGWLWGEDSYGKPFIPDRGVLWRYDFEKLDGQWKRVTRHSYSYGQFGSCPYEDIPIGYFNPRPRVPKLSEMPPVREPLPLAPESDEYEEGRW
;
A
#
# COMPACT_ATOMS: atom_id res chain seq x y z
N MET A 1 46.54 -45.68 13.25
CA MET A 1 46.02 -46.13 11.93
C MET A 1 45.34 -44.91 11.32
N GLY A 2 45.84 -44.21 10.30
CA GLY A 2 46.76 -44.59 9.24
C GLY A 2 46.07 -44.24 7.92
N SER A 3 46.30 -43.03 7.40
CA SER A 3 46.49 -42.75 5.96
C SER A 3 46.71 -41.25 5.73
N ARG A 4 47.80 -40.98 5.01
CA ARG A 4 48.32 -39.70 4.53
C ARG A 4 47.76 -39.37 3.13
N LEU A 5 48.16 -38.17 2.67
CA LEU A 5 48.51 -37.82 1.27
C LEU A 5 47.32 -37.30 0.43
N VAL A 6 47.39 -36.26 -0.42
CA VAL A 6 48.47 -35.69 -1.25
C VAL A 6 48.19 -34.18 -1.53
N ILE A 7 49.27 -33.41 -1.66
CA ILE A 7 49.38 -32.02 -2.13
C ILE A 7 49.26 -31.95 -3.66
N GLY A 8 48.56 -30.94 -4.21
CA GLY A 8 48.62 -30.60 -5.63
C GLY A 8 48.54 -29.10 -5.88
N ALA A 9 49.69 -28.44 -6.01
CA ALA A 9 49.83 -27.09 -6.56
C ALA A 9 50.13 -27.18 -8.06
N ARG A 10 49.59 -26.27 -8.87
CA ARG A 10 50.13 -25.90 -10.20
C ARG A 10 49.56 -24.56 -10.69
N GLU A 11 50.31 -23.51 -10.40
CA GLU A 11 51.06 -22.65 -11.33
C GLU A 11 50.59 -22.49 -12.80
N SER A 12 50.85 -21.27 -13.29
CA SER A 12 50.97 -20.79 -14.68
C SER A 12 49.72 -20.16 -15.29
N ALA A 13 49.79 -19.11 -16.10
CA ALA A 13 50.81 -18.09 -16.37
C ALA A 13 50.11 -17.06 -17.27
N ASP A 14 50.51 -15.80 -17.12
CA ASP A 14 50.88 -14.89 -18.20
C ASP A 14 50.06 -14.86 -19.51
N SER A 15 49.50 -13.70 -19.84
CA SER A 15 49.81 -13.05 -21.13
C SER A 15 49.06 -11.72 -21.27
N THR A 16 49.81 -10.62 -21.16
CA THR A 16 49.44 -9.37 -21.84
C THR A 16 50.17 -9.35 -23.19
N PRO A 17 49.50 -8.95 -24.30
CA PRO A 17 50.21 -8.11 -25.24
C PRO A 17 49.38 -6.97 -25.85
N LYS A 18 50.00 -5.78 -25.79
CA LYS A 18 50.27 -4.83 -26.90
C LYS A 18 49.13 -4.35 -27.81
N ARG A 19 48.88 -3.04 -27.64
CA ARG A 19 49.16 -1.91 -28.57
C ARG A 19 48.61 -1.93 -30.02
N ASN A 20 48.03 -0.76 -30.31
CA ASN A 20 48.10 0.05 -31.53
C ASN A 20 47.10 -0.23 -32.66
N GLY A 21 46.30 0.81 -32.95
CA GLY A 21 45.52 0.91 -34.17
C GLY A 21 44.77 2.23 -34.28
N HIS A 22 45.48 3.33 -34.52
CA HIS A 22 44.87 4.54 -35.06
C HIS A 22 44.21 4.22 -36.41
N ARG A 23 42.88 4.28 -36.46
CA ARG A 23 42.14 4.53 -37.70
C ARG A 23 41.23 5.73 -37.49
N ARG A 24 41.73 6.88 -37.98
CA ARG A 24 40.93 8.05 -38.32
C ARG A 24 39.97 7.63 -39.44
N GLY A 25 38.68 7.60 -39.13
CA GLY A 25 37.60 7.54 -40.10
C GLY A 25 36.55 8.56 -39.69
N LEU A 26 36.58 9.73 -40.33
CA LEU A 26 35.44 10.64 -40.35
C LEU A 26 34.27 9.88 -40.98
N ALA A 27 33.28 9.51 -40.17
CA ALA A 27 31.98 9.08 -40.64
C ALA A 27 30.95 10.10 -40.12
N LEU A 28 30.16 10.61 -41.06
CA LEU A 28 29.16 11.66 -40.90
C LEU A 28 28.33 11.49 -39.62
N LEU A 29 28.34 12.53 -38.77
CA LEU A 29 27.36 12.73 -37.70
C LEU A 29 25.98 12.93 -38.34
N GLY A 30 25.31 11.84 -38.68
CA GLY A 30 23.86 11.82 -38.76
C GLY A 30 23.34 11.88 -37.33
N VAL A 31 23.04 13.09 -36.84
CA VAL A 31 22.26 13.27 -35.62
C VAL A 31 20.85 12.78 -35.95
N VAL A 32 20.64 11.47 -35.77
CA VAL A 32 19.30 10.92 -35.64
C VAL A 32 18.78 11.46 -34.33
N VAL A 33 18.04 12.58 -34.40
CA VAL A 33 17.22 13.04 -33.29
C VAL A 33 16.13 11.98 -33.14
N VAL A 34 16.41 10.97 -32.31
CA VAL A 34 15.35 10.15 -31.72
C VAL A 34 14.59 11.11 -30.82
N LEU A 35 13.56 11.76 -31.38
CA LEU A 35 12.50 12.39 -30.62
C LEU A 35 11.80 11.24 -29.90
N GLY A 36 12.40 10.81 -28.78
CA GLY A 36 11.76 9.91 -27.85
C GLY A 36 10.45 10.58 -27.46
N LEU A 37 9.34 9.95 -27.86
CA LEU A 37 8.05 10.17 -27.24
C LEU A 37 8.20 9.69 -25.80
N ALA A 38 8.87 10.49 -24.97
CA ALA A 38 8.75 10.41 -23.54
C ALA A 38 7.32 10.86 -23.25
N GLY A 39 6.39 9.91 -23.31
CA GLY A 39 5.04 10.11 -22.84
C GLY A 39 5.17 10.60 -21.41
N CYS A 40 4.73 11.83 -21.16
CA CYS A 40 4.60 12.32 -19.80
C CYS A 40 3.59 11.40 -19.12
N VAL A 41 4.07 10.54 -18.24
CA VAL A 41 3.19 9.88 -17.28
C VAL A 41 2.74 10.98 -16.34
N ASP A 42 1.44 11.19 -16.24
CA ASP A 42 0.89 12.15 -15.27
C ASP A 42 1.38 11.73 -13.87
N GLY A 43 1.89 12.69 -13.10
CA GLY A 43 2.34 12.46 -11.73
C GLY A 43 1.18 12.12 -10.79
N PRO A 44 1.47 11.81 -9.52
CA PRO A 44 0.43 11.50 -8.56
C PRO A 44 -0.52 12.69 -8.40
N THR A 45 -1.81 12.36 -8.31
CA THR A 45 -2.85 13.37 -8.11
C THR A 45 -3.03 13.67 -6.63
N GLU A 46 -3.64 14.82 -6.32
CA GLU A 46 -3.97 15.18 -4.95
C GLU A 46 -5.44 15.55 -4.89
N MET A 47 -6.17 14.91 -3.97
CA MET A 47 -7.57 15.23 -3.69
C MET A 47 -7.69 15.95 -2.35
N PRO A 48 -8.63 16.88 -2.15
CA PRO A 48 -8.89 17.41 -0.82
C PRO A 48 -9.35 16.28 0.12
N THR A 49 -8.65 16.09 1.24
CA THR A 49 -9.07 15.13 2.27
C THR A 49 -10.39 15.58 2.88
N PRO A 50 -11.46 14.76 2.85
CA PRO A 50 -12.72 15.11 3.49
C PRO A 50 -12.54 15.31 5.00
N GLU A 51 -13.36 16.17 5.59
CA GLU A 51 -13.44 16.26 7.05
C GLU A 51 -13.93 14.93 7.61
N ILE A 52 -13.38 14.48 8.75
CA ILE A 52 -13.88 13.31 9.47
C ILE A 52 -14.73 13.78 10.64
N VAL A 53 -16.02 13.45 10.58
CA VAL A 53 -16.98 13.70 11.67
C VAL A 53 -17.06 12.44 12.52
N TRP A 54 -16.66 12.58 13.78
CA TRP A 54 -16.63 11.48 14.75
C TRP A 54 -18.02 11.22 15.33
N ASP A 55 -18.45 9.97 15.25
CA ASP A 55 -19.68 9.50 15.89
C ASP A 55 -19.61 9.76 17.40
N ARG A 56 -20.72 10.23 17.96
CA ARG A 56 -20.82 10.64 19.38
C ARG A 56 -19.76 11.67 19.83
N GLY A 57 -19.02 12.31 18.91
CA GLY A 57 -17.93 13.22 19.21
C GLY A 57 -16.68 12.55 19.79
N VAL A 58 -16.52 11.24 19.62
CA VAL A 58 -15.39 10.47 20.15
C VAL A 58 -14.36 10.24 19.05
N ALA A 59 -13.23 10.95 19.14
CA ALA A 59 -12.08 10.75 18.27
C ALA A 59 -11.08 9.72 18.85
N PRO A 60 -10.19 9.15 18.02
CA PRO A 60 -9.06 8.36 18.49
C PRO A 60 -8.26 9.09 19.55
N SER A 61 -8.00 8.40 20.66
CA SER A 61 -7.37 8.98 21.85
C SER A 61 -6.43 8.03 22.57
N SER A 62 -6.10 6.89 21.95
CA SER A 62 -5.10 5.96 22.47
C SER A 62 -3.76 6.67 22.68
N ARG A 63 -3.02 6.23 23.70
CA ARG A 63 -1.62 6.66 23.93
C ARG A 63 -0.69 6.34 22.76
N LEU A 64 -1.10 5.45 21.86
CA LEU A 64 -0.34 5.08 20.68
C LEU A 64 -0.64 5.98 19.48
N GLU A 65 -1.61 6.88 19.55
CA GLU A 65 -1.91 7.79 18.44
C GLU A 65 -0.71 8.69 18.09
N ASP A 66 0.17 9.03 19.05
CA ASP A 66 1.39 9.80 18.77
C ASP A 66 2.51 8.96 18.10
N ASP A 67 2.33 7.64 17.94
CA ASP A 67 3.33 6.76 17.32
C ASP A 67 3.35 6.94 15.79
N PRO A 68 4.54 7.10 15.16
CA PRO A 68 4.64 7.27 13.71
C PRO A 68 4.04 6.13 12.88
N ILE A 69 4.04 4.89 13.38
CA ILE A 69 3.44 3.75 12.70
C ILE A 69 1.91 3.84 12.75
N VAL A 70 1.35 4.28 13.88
CA VAL A 70 -0.10 4.49 14.02
C VAL A 70 -0.56 5.64 13.14
N GLN A 71 0.19 6.75 13.10
CA GLN A 71 -0.10 7.85 12.17
C GLN A 71 -0.05 7.39 10.71
N ALA A 72 0.97 6.61 10.31
CA ALA A 72 1.01 6.02 8.97
C ALA A 72 -0.18 5.10 8.70
N ALA A 73 -0.64 4.32 9.70
CA ALA A 73 -1.82 3.47 9.57
C ALA A 73 -3.12 4.27 9.38
N ARG A 74 -3.27 5.39 10.10
CA ARG A 74 -4.43 6.29 9.98
C ARG A 74 -4.49 6.90 8.58
N GLU A 75 -3.37 7.44 8.10
CA GLU A 75 -3.28 8.02 6.75
C GLU A 75 -3.50 6.95 5.66
N ALA A 76 -2.92 5.75 5.82
CA ALA A 76 -3.16 4.63 4.91
C ALA A 76 -4.65 4.25 4.83
N ALA A 77 -5.38 4.27 5.95
CA ALA A 77 -6.81 3.97 5.98
C ALA A 77 -7.65 5.06 5.30
N ILE A 78 -7.27 6.33 5.44
CA ILE A 78 -7.92 7.45 4.76
C ILE A 78 -7.69 7.36 3.24
N GLY A 79 -6.43 7.18 2.83
CA GLY A 79 -6.05 7.03 1.42
C GLY A 79 -6.77 5.90 0.71
N LEU A 80 -6.86 4.72 1.36
CA LEU A 80 -7.62 3.58 0.85
C LEU A 80 -9.10 3.92 0.62
N ALA A 81 -9.76 4.47 1.65
CA ALA A 81 -11.18 4.81 1.53
C ALA A 81 -11.43 5.89 0.46
N MET A 82 -10.50 6.85 0.30
CA MET A 82 -10.57 7.87 -0.75
C MET A 82 -10.37 7.30 -2.15
N SER A 83 -9.39 6.40 -2.36
CA SER A 83 -9.14 5.80 -3.66
C SER A 83 -10.29 4.90 -4.10
N GLU A 84 -10.83 4.08 -3.19
CA GLU A 84 -11.98 3.20 -3.46
C GLU A 84 -13.26 4.01 -3.78
N ASN A 85 -13.49 5.11 -3.07
CA ASN A 85 -14.65 5.96 -3.36
C ASN A 85 -14.53 6.74 -4.68
N SER A 86 -13.32 7.02 -5.15
CA SER A 86 -13.07 7.85 -6.32
C SER A 86 -12.68 7.07 -7.58
N GLY A 87 -12.26 5.81 -7.44
CA GLY A 87 -11.63 5.02 -8.49
C GLY A 87 -10.23 5.54 -8.91
N ASP A 88 -9.67 6.53 -8.20
CA ASP A 88 -8.36 7.10 -8.50
C ASP A 88 -7.28 6.51 -7.60
N PHE A 89 -6.50 5.56 -8.15
CA PHE A 89 -5.40 4.89 -7.44
C PHE A 89 -4.05 5.61 -7.65
N THR A 90 -4.06 6.79 -8.29
CA THR A 90 -2.88 7.66 -8.43
C THR A 90 -2.76 8.70 -7.33
N ILE A 91 -3.75 8.79 -6.43
CA ILE A 91 -3.78 9.82 -5.38
C ILE A 91 -2.59 9.66 -4.42
N ARG A 92 -1.98 10.79 -4.04
CA ARG A 92 -0.88 10.85 -3.07
C ARG A 92 -1.25 10.26 -1.73
N GLN A 93 -2.48 10.50 -1.26
CA GLN A 93 -2.99 9.96 0.00
C GLN A 93 -2.93 8.42 0.06
N LEU A 94 -2.95 7.74 -1.09
CA LEU A 94 -2.75 6.30 -1.16
C LEU A 94 -1.27 5.95 -1.36
N ASN A 95 -0.64 6.55 -2.38
CA ASN A 95 0.71 6.20 -2.82
C ASN A 95 1.82 6.53 -1.80
N ASP A 96 1.61 7.54 -0.95
CA ASP A 96 2.57 7.91 0.09
C ASP A 96 2.50 6.92 1.30
N HIS A 97 1.42 6.13 1.42
CA HIS A 97 1.14 5.32 2.63
C HIS A 97 0.93 3.83 2.40
N TRP A 98 0.80 3.39 1.16
CA TRP A 98 0.73 1.99 0.77
C TRP A 98 1.85 1.64 -0.21
N ASN A 99 2.27 0.38 -0.18
CA ASN A 99 3.20 -0.11 -1.18
C ASN A 99 2.53 -0.35 -2.53
N HIS A 100 3.32 -0.26 -3.60
CA HIS A 100 2.79 -0.21 -4.95
C HIS A 100 2.05 -1.49 -5.34
N ARG A 101 2.58 -2.64 -4.93
CA ARG A 101 1.93 -3.94 -5.18
C ARG A 101 0.49 -3.95 -4.66
N HIS A 102 0.26 -3.48 -3.43
CA HIS A 102 -1.08 -3.44 -2.86
C HIS A 102 -1.99 -2.54 -3.69
N ILE A 103 -1.49 -1.37 -4.11
CA ILE A 103 -2.26 -0.41 -4.92
C ILE A 103 -2.67 -1.01 -6.28
N VAL A 104 -1.81 -1.79 -6.93
CA VAL A 104 -2.13 -2.54 -8.16
C VAL A 104 -3.22 -3.59 -7.92
N ASP A 105 -3.12 -4.34 -6.84
CA ASP A 105 -4.13 -5.35 -6.51
C ASP A 105 -5.48 -4.72 -6.14
N LEU A 106 -5.49 -3.56 -5.47
CA LEU A 106 -6.70 -2.76 -5.24
C LEU A 106 -7.33 -2.29 -6.54
N ALA A 107 -6.56 -1.64 -7.43
CA ALA A 107 -7.07 -1.14 -8.71
C ALA A 107 -7.70 -2.25 -9.56
N ARG A 108 -7.04 -3.42 -9.61
CA ARG A 108 -7.57 -4.60 -10.29
C ARG A 108 -8.87 -5.10 -9.65
N SER A 109 -8.93 -5.13 -8.32
CA SER A 109 -10.13 -5.59 -7.59
C SER A 109 -11.31 -4.66 -7.83
N TYR A 110 -11.07 -3.35 -7.76
CA TYR A 110 -12.05 -2.32 -8.08
C TYR A 110 -12.56 -2.42 -9.52
N ALA A 111 -11.67 -2.65 -10.49
CA ALA A 111 -12.06 -2.84 -11.89
C ALA A 111 -12.94 -4.08 -12.13
N ALA A 112 -12.81 -5.10 -11.28
CA ALA A 112 -13.59 -6.33 -11.34
C ALA A 112 -14.86 -6.31 -10.47
N GLU A 113 -15.10 -5.22 -9.73
CA GLU A 113 -16.22 -5.09 -8.81
C GLU A 113 -17.56 -5.09 -9.57
N THR A 114 -18.54 -5.78 -9.00
CA THR A 114 -19.88 -5.93 -9.60
C THR A 114 -20.99 -5.38 -8.73
N THR A 115 -20.65 -4.98 -7.49
CA THR A 115 -21.56 -4.39 -6.53
C THR A 115 -21.14 -2.96 -6.23
N SER A 116 -22.09 -2.03 -6.21
CA SER A 116 -21.79 -0.64 -5.85
C SER A 116 -21.84 -0.45 -4.35
N TYR A 117 -20.71 -0.07 -3.76
CA TYR A 117 -20.60 0.35 -2.37
C TYR A 117 -19.63 1.52 -2.25
N VAL A 118 -19.64 2.16 -1.07
CA VAL A 118 -18.68 3.20 -0.70
C VAL A 118 -18.18 2.99 0.72
N TYR A 119 -16.97 3.47 0.96
CA TYR A 119 -16.40 3.62 2.29
C TYR A 119 -16.95 4.90 2.91
N PRO A 120 -17.80 4.82 3.94
CA PRO A 120 -18.37 6.03 4.54
C PRO A 120 -17.34 6.86 5.32
N GLY A 121 -16.18 6.26 5.61
CA GLY A 121 -15.00 6.82 6.23
C GLY A 121 -13.88 5.76 6.27
N PRO A 122 -12.74 6.03 6.93
CA PRO A 122 -11.73 5.00 7.19
C PRO A 122 -12.33 3.90 8.09
N HIS A 123 -11.86 2.65 7.94
CA HIS A 123 -12.33 1.55 8.80
C HIS A 123 -12.17 1.91 10.29
N PRO A 124 -13.18 1.62 11.14
CA PRO A 124 -13.11 1.93 12.57
C PRO A 124 -12.21 0.93 13.30
N TRP A 125 -11.12 1.43 13.88
CA TRP A 125 -10.20 0.63 14.67
C TRP A 125 -9.45 1.46 15.74
N GLU A 126 -8.97 0.78 16.77
CA GLU A 126 -8.10 1.30 17.83
C GLU A 126 -6.77 0.52 17.88
N PRO A 127 -5.61 1.19 18.04
CA PRO A 127 -4.34 0.50 18.16
C PRO A 127 -4.23 -0.19 19.53
N ILE A 128 -3.84 -1.46 19.51
CA ILE A 128 -3.64 -2.26 20.73
C ILE A 128 -2.17 -2.18 21.17
N ARG A 129 -1.25 -2.45 20.24
CA ARG A 129 0.19 -2.43 20.48
C ARG A 129 0.99 -2.46 19.17
N ILE A 130 2.22 -1.98 19.22
CA ILE A 130 3.25 -2.33 18.25
C ILE A 130 3.81 -3.70 18.65
N ALA A 131 3.49 -4.72 17.86
CA ALA A 131 3.84 -6.10 18.17
C ALA A 131 5.29 -6.44 17.83
N GLU A 132 5.79 -5.87 16.74
CA GLU A 132 7.14 -6.03 16.23
C GLU A 132 7.61 -4.69 15.65
N GLN A 133 8.88 -4.35 15.83
CA GLN A 133 9.47 -3.14 15.26
C GLN A 133 10.99 -3.27 15.16
N ASP A 134 11.51 -3.00 13.97
CA ASP A 134 12.92 -2.75 13.69
C ASP A 134 13.08 -1.51 12.79
N ASP A 135 14.29 -1.27 12.26
CA ASP A 135 14.57 -0.09 11.44
C ASP A 135 13.85 -0.07 10.08
N ARG A 136 13.35 -1.22 9.61
CA ARG A 136 12.77 -1.41 8.28
C ARG A 136 11.37 -2.01 8.29
N PHE A 137 10.96 -2.66 9.38
CA PHE A 137 9.70 -3.40 9.47
C PHE A 137 9.00 -3.12 10.79
N ALA A 138 7.67 -3.10 10.76
CA ALA A 138 6.86 -3.07 11.97
C ALA A 138 5.53 -3.81 11.78
N VAL A 139 4.97 -4.29 12.89
CA VAL A 139 3.63 -4.88 12.96
C VAL A 139 2.81 -4.11 13.98
N LEU A 140 1.73 -3.48 13.53
CA LEU A 140 0.73 -2.87 14.40
C LEU A 140 -0.43 -3.85 14.59
N GLU A 141 -0.74 -4.19 15.84
CA GLU A 141 -1.98 -4.88 16.18
C GLU A 141 -3.07 -3.85 16.47
N VAL A 142 -4.21 -4.00 15.78
CA VAL A 142 -5.39 -3.14 15.93
C VAL A 142 -6.61 -3.97 16.28
N CYS A 143 -7.49 -3.41 17.10
CA CYS A 143 -8.85 -3.92 17.23
C CYS A 143 -9.73 -3.18 16.24
N MET A 144 -10.31 -3.91 15.29
CA MET A 144 -11.26 -3.37 14.32
C MET A 144 -12.68 -3.63 14.80
N ALA A 145 -13.50 -2.58 14.81
CA ALA A 145 -14.93 -2.73 15.02
C ALA A 145 -15.55 -3.33 13.74
N ASP A 146 -16.37 -4.36 13.90
CA ASP A 146 -17.03 -5.04 12.80
C ASP A 146 -18.48 -5.37 13.13
N ALA A 147 -19.28 -5.67 12.11
CA ALA A 147 -20.67 -6.08 12.24
C ALA A 147 -20.95 -7.31 11.36
N ALA A 148 -21.65 -8.30 11.92
CA ALA A 148 -22.01 -9.51 11.14
C ALA A 148 -23.09 -9.27 10.08
N SER A 149 -23.94 -8.23 10.24
CA SER A 149 -25.05 -7.94 9.33
C SER A 149 -24.66 -6.99 8.20
N ASP A 150 -24.40 -5.73 8.53
CA ASP A 150 -24.42 -4.62 7.56
C ASP A 150 -23.01 -4.15 7.15
N GLY A 151 -21.95 -4.67 7.78
CA GLY A 151 -20.57 -4.33 7.49
C GLY A 151 -20.25 -2.83 7.63
N TRP A 152 -19.00 -2.45 7.32
CA TRP A 152 -18.61 -1.02 7.31
C TRP A 152 -19.01 -0.30 6.01
N LEU A 153 -19.17 -1.03 4.91
CA LEU A 153 -19.42 -0.46 3.59
C LEU A 153 -20.89 -0.04 3.44
N TRP A 154 -21.13 1.10 2.81
CA TRP A 154 -22.48 1.52 2.44
C TRP A 154 -22.81 1.09 1.01
N GLY A 155 -23.82 0.22 0.88
CA GLY A 155 -24.51 -0.06 -0.37
C GLY A 155 -25.82 0.72 -0.48
N GLU A 156 -26.65 0.36 -1.44
CA GLU A 156 -27.96 1.00 -1.68
C GLU A 156 -28.87 0.93 -0.44
N ASP A 157 -28.94 -0.23 0.21
CA ASP A 157 -29.82 -0.45 1.36
C ASP A 157 -29.26 0.07 2.70
N SER A 158 -27.96 0.30 2.79
CA SER A 158 -27.29 0.74 4.03
C SER A 158 -26.85 2.20 4.01
N TYR A 159 -27.02 2.92 2.89
CA TYR A 159 -26.53 4.28 2.72
C TYR A 159 -26.99 5.24 3.81
N GLY A 160 -26.02 5.88 4.47
CA GLY A 160 -26.26 6.90 5.49
C GLY A 160 -26.79 6.36 6.82
N LYS A 161 -26.98 5.04 6.95
CA LYS A 161 -27.31 4.42 8.24
C LYS A 161 -26.08 4.43 9.14
N PRO A 162 -26.25 4.62 10.47
CA PRO A 162 -25.15 4.49 11.40
C PRO A 162 -24.61 3.06 11.38
N PHE A 163 -23.30 2.92 11.40
CA PHE A 163 -22.64 1.65 11.65
C PHE A 163 -22.80 1.28 13.13
N ILE A 164 -23.32 0.08 13.38
CA ILE A 164 -23.51 -0.46 14.73
C ILE A 164 -22.67 -1.74 14.82
N PRO A 165 -21.45 -1.68 15.36
CA PRO A 165 -20.63 -2.87 15.50
C PRO A 165 -21.24 -3.83 16.53
N ASP A 166 -21.11 -5.14 16.27
CA ASP A 166 -21.54 -6.22 17.18
C ASP A 166 -20.38 -7.12 17.64
N ARG A 167 -19.17 -6.83 17.13
CA ARG A 167 -17.94 -7.54 17.47
C ARG A 167 -16.68 -6.70 17.24
N GLY A 168 -15.62 -7.09 17.92
CA GLY A 168 -14.26 -6.59 17.68
C GLY A 168 -13.37 -7.72 17.20
N VAL A 169 -12.60 -7.46 16.15
CA VAL A 169 -11.65 -8.42 15.58
C VAL A 169 -10.24 -7.89 15.65
N LEU A 170 -9.34 -8.72 16.19
CA LEU A 170 -7.92 -8.40 16.22
C LEU A 170 -7.32 -8.58 14.83
N TRP A 171 -6.69 -7.53 14.31
CA TRP A 171 -6.00 -7.49 13.02
C TRP A 171 -4.54 -7.11 13.20
N ARG A 172 -3.72 -7.52 12.23
CA ARG A 172 -2.31 -7.13 12.11
C ARG A 172 -2.10 -6.34 10.83
N TYR A 173 -1.50 -5.17 10.98
CA TYR A 173 -1.07 -4.33 9.87
C TYR A 173 0.45 -4.39 9.80
N ASP A 174 0.95 -4.91 8.68
CA ASP A 174 2.37 -4.98 8.39
C ASP A 174 2.82 -3.66 7.74
N PHE A 175 3.99 -3.17 8.17
CA PHE A 175 4.60 -1.95 7.64
C PHE A 175 6.04 -2.20 7.22
N GLU A 176 6.44 -1.54 6.14
CA GLU A 176 7.82 -1.45 5.70
C GLU A 176 8.26 0.00 5.58
N LYS A 177 9.54 0.25 5.84
CA LYS A 177 10.14 1.56 5.65
C LYS A 177 10.66 1.67 4.21
N LEU A 178 9.87 2.30 3.35
CA LEU A 178 10.15 2.51 1.93
C LEU A 178 10.40 4.01 1.69
N ASP A 179 11.49 4.35 1.02
CA ASP A 179 11.90 5.75 0.77
C ASP A 179 11.96 6.62 2.04
N GLY A 180 12.32 6.01 3.17
CA GLY A 180 12.40 6.66 4.47
C GLY A 180 11.06 6.83 5.20
N GLN A 181 9.94 6.41 4.60
CA GLN A 181 8.58 6.52 5.15
C GLN A 181 8.02 5.14 5.51
N TRP A 182 7.20 5.06 6.57
CA TRP A 182 6.45 3.85 6.88
C TRP A 182 5.27 3.72 5.91
N LYS A 183 5.24 2.63 5.16
CA LYS A 183 4.14 2.27 4.25
C LYS A 183 3.53 0.95 4.68
N ARG A 184 2.21 0.85 4.61
CA ARG A 184 1.48 -0.38 4.86
C ARG A 184 1.72 -1.35 3.70
N VAL A 185 1.99 -2.61 4.03
CA VAL A 185 2.26 -3.69 3.07
C VAL A 185 1.32 -4.86 3.30
N THR A 186 1.19 -5.73 2.30
CA THR A 186 0.47 -7.00 2.42
C THR A 186 1.44 -8.16 2.20
N ARG A 187 2.28 -8.46 3.22
CA ARG A 187 3.19 -9.62 3.18
C ARG A 187 2.47 -10.94 3.41
N HIS A 188 1.50 -10.91 4.32
CA HIS A 188 0.77 -12.07 4.75
C HIS A 188 -0.71 -11.93 4.37
N SER A 189 -1.29 -13.00 3.84
CA SER A 189 -2.74 -13.14 3.79
C SER A 189 -3.23 -13.59 5.16
N TYR A 190 -3.73 -12.64 5.95
CA TYR A 190 -4.40 -12.97 7.20
C TYR A 190 -5.86 -13.33 6.93
N SER A 191 -6.29 -14.46 7.45
CA SER A 191 -7.71 -14.83 7.44
C SER A 191 -8.47 -13.96 8.42
N TYR A 192 -9.70 -13.62 8.07
CA TYR A 192 -10.60 -12.89 8.96
C TYR A 192 -10.72 -13.60 10.33
N GLY A 193 -10.59 -12.85 11.42
CA GLY A 193 -10.71 -13.40 12.78
C GLY A 193 -9.52 -14.23 13.28
N GLN A 194 -8.45 -14.35 12.49
CA GLN A 194 -7.32 -15.25 12.79
C GLN A 194 -6.64 -14.97 14.14
N PHE A 195 -6.67 -13.73 14.62
CA PHE A 195 -5.96 -13.33 15.85
C PHE A 195 -6.87 -13.23 17.08
N GLY A 196 -8.16 -13.57 16.94
CA GLY A 196 -9.13 -13.56 18.04
C GLY A 196 -9.98 -12.29 18.10
N SER A 197 -10.66 -12.12 19.23
CA SER A 197 -11.56 -11.00 19.49
C SER A 197 -10.94 -9.96 20.42
N CYS A 198 -11.53 -8.77 20.42
CA CYS A 198 -11.12 -7.65 21.26
C CYS A 198 -12.33 -6.76 21.63
N PRO A 199 -12.25 -5.93 22.68
CA PRO A 199 -13.30 -4.97 23.04
C PRO A 199 -13.52 -3.95 21.93
N TYR A 200 -14.78 -3.62 21.61
CA TYR A 200 -15.12 -2.82 20.42
C TYR A 200 -16.09 -1.66 20.69
N GLU A 201 -16.70 -1.62 21.86
CA GLU A 201 -17.79 -0.72 22.23
C GLU A 201 -17.37 0.76 22.21
N ASP A 202 -16.08 0.99 22.45
CA ASP A 202 -15.47 2.31 22.54
C ASP A 202 -14.61 2.66 21.31
N ILE A 203 -14.58 1.82 20.27
CA ILE A 203 -13.82 2.12 19.06
C ILE A 203 -14.42 3.36 18.36
N PRO A 204 -13.62 4.41 18.10
CA PRO A 204 -14.07 5.59 17.38
C PRO A 204 -14.52 5.25 15.96
N ILE A 205 -15.67 5.83 15.57
CA ILE A 205 -16.23 5.69 14.23
C ILE A 205 -16.21 7.07 13.58
N GLY A 206 -15.47 7.22 12.48
CA GLY A 206 -15.37 8.47 11.74
C GLY A 206 -16.05 8.37 10.37
N TYR A 207 -16.85 9.38 10.03
CA TYR A 207 -17.51 9.49 8.72
C TYR A 207 -16.95 10.67 7.93
N PHE A 208 -16.79 10.50 6.62
CA PHE A 208 -16.42 11.61 5.73
C PHE A 208 -17.54 12.65 5.61
N ASN A 209 -17.14 13.92 5.57
CA ASN A 209 -17.96 15.09 5.30
C ASN A 209 -17.29 15.93 4.17
N PRO A 210 -17.94 16.10 3.01
CA PRO A 210 -19.26 15.58 2.65
C PRO A 210 -19.27 14.05 2.56
N ARG A 211 -20.44 13.45 2.81
CA ARG A 211 -20.63 12.00 2.67
C ARG A 211 -20.36 11.58 1.21
N PRO A 212 -19.64 10.47 0.97
CA PRO A 212 -19.50 9.92 -0.36
C PRO A 212 -20.88 9.53 -0.91
N ARG A 213 -21.03 9.51 -2.22
CA ARG A 213 -22.27 9.05 -2.88
C ARG A 213 -22.07 7.61 -3.32
N VAL A 214 -23.05 6.74 -3.07
CA VAL A 214 -23.07 5.40 -3.66
C VAL A 214 -23.29 5.56 -5.17
N PRO A 215 -22.31 5.22 -6.04
CA PRO A 215 -22.51 5.29 -7.47
C PRO A 215 -23.51 4.20 -7.89
N LYS A 216 -24.24 4.40 -9.00
CA LYS A 216 -24.80 3.24 -9.69
C LYS A 216 -23.67 2.47 -10.36
N LEU A 217 -23.86 1.19 -10.64
CA LEU A 217 -22.84 0.38 -11.34
C LEU A 217 -22.45 1.00 -12.69
N SER A 218 -23.40 1.57 -13.44
CA SER A 218 -23.14 2.28 -14.70
C SER A 218 -22.43 3.63 -14.54
N GLU A 219 -22.34 4.13 -13.31
CA GLU A 219 -21.77 5.43 -12.93
C GLU A 219 -20.50 5.26 -12.08
N MET A 220 -20.00 4.02 -11.93
CA MET A 220 -18.74 3.78 -11.24
C MET A 220 -17.63 4.61 -11.90
N PRO A 221 -16.85 5.36 -11.11
CA PRO A 221 -15.70 6.08 -11.62
C PRO A 221 -14.77 5.20 -12.46
N PRO A 222 -14.22 5.72 -13.58
CA PRO A 222 -13.24 4.97 -14.33
C PRO A 222 -12.00 4.74 -13.47
N VAL A 223 -11.43 3.54 -13.56
CA VAL A 223 -10.19 3.21 -12.85
C VAL A 223 -9.07 4.05 -13.42
N ARG A 224 -8.46 4.89 -12.57
CA ARG A 224 -7.16 5.48 -12.88
C ARG A 224 -6.11 4.59 -12.28
N GLU A 225 -5.51 3.81 -13.17
CA GLU A 225 -4.51 2.81 -12.83
C GLU A 225 -3.34 3.42 -12.04
N PRO A 226 -2.70 2.64 -11.16
CA PRO A 226 -1.60 3.12 -10.34
C PRO A 226 -0.44 3.62 -11.20
N LEU A 227 0.34 4.55 -10.64
CA LEU A 227 1.54 5.04 -11.32
C LEU A 227 2.54 3.90 -11.50
N PRO A 228 3.18 3.76 -12.68
CA PRO A 228 4.25 2.78 -12.85
C PRO A 228 5.36 3.02 -11.83
N LEU A 229 5.92 1.94 -11.29
CA LEU A 229 7.11 2.01 -10.45
C LEU A 229 8.22 2.77 -11.18
N ALA A 230 8.97 3.57 -10.42
CA ALA A 230 10.23 4.07 -10.93
C ALA A 230 11.13 2.86 -11.23
N PRO A 231 11.96 2.90 -12.28
CA PRO A 231 12.89 1.80 -12.58
C PRO A 231 13.85 1.46 -11.43
N GLU A 232 13.99 2.35 -10.45
CA GLU A 232 14.88 2.23 -9.29
C GLU A 232 14.15 1.80 -8.00
N SER A 233 12.82 1.77 -7.98
CA SER A 233 12.06 1.25 -6.85
C SER A 233 11.97 -0.26 -6.97
N ASP A 234 13.01 -0.94 -6.47
CA ASP A 234 13.10 -2.40 -6.34
C ASP A 234 12.04 -2.92 -5.34
N GLU A 235 10.75 -2.82 -5.68
CA GLU A 235 9.74 -3.73 -5.12
C GLU A 235 9.65 -4.97 -6.04
N TYR A 236 10.56 -5.90 -5.74
CA TYR A 236 10.46 -7.35 -5.98
C TYR A 236 10.92 -7.96 -7.32
N GLU A 237 11.99 -8.77 -7.22
CA GLU A 237 12.17 -10.00 -7.99
C GLU A 237 10.96 -10.92 -7.74
N GLU A 238 10.13 -11.17 -8.75
CA GLU A 238 9.25 -12.35 -8.78
C GLU A 238 10.11 -13.61 -8.57
N GLY A 239 9.96 -14.32 -7.44
CA GLY A 239 10.46 -15.71 -7.36
C GLY A 239 11.08 -16.24 -6.08
N ARG A 240 10.95 -15.60 -4.90
CA ARG A 240 11.31 -16.25 -3.63
C ARG A 240 10.09 -16.55 -2.76
N TRP A 241 9.55 -17.74 -2.95
CA TRP A 241 8.82 -18.51 -1.94
C TRP A 241 9.37 -19.92 -1.92
#